data_AF-A0AAU7CY55-F1
#
_entry.id   AF-A0AAU7CY55-F1
#
_cell.length_a   1.000
_cell.length_b   1.000
_cell.length_c   1.000
_cell.angle_alpha   90.00
_cell.angle_beta   90.00
_cell.angle_gamma   90.00
#
_symmetry.space_group_name_H-M   'P 1'
#
loop_
_entity.id
_entity.type
_entity.pdbx_description
1 polymer ?
#
loop_
_entity_poly.entity_id
_entity_poly.type
_entity_poly.pdbx_seq_one_letter_code
_entity_poly.pdbx_strand_id
1 'polypeptide(L)'
;MDSGGSSPFCPHCGAPQIFLLDHDLPAELTATDTTGTAPPPAPRQVEWKTAIRCALLVAAVSAVLTLIAARFESVSPLSWLWTVSGSLITLALYQKRRPKAWMDAGIGARIGVVVGFVLVGSLAVAMAAGGLVARYLLHNMAGFDAQLTQQLHMQIQHALATNPETKSLQGYLYSPEFRAGMMLAGFGLISGILLVLSTVGGAVGGLLRTRHKVSL
;
A
#
# COMPACT_ATOMS: atom_id res chain seq x y z
N MET A 1 41.47 20.28 -41.84
CA MET A 1 40.07 20.07 -41.40
C MET A 1 39.86 18.58 -41.42
N ASP A 2 39.91 18.01 -40.23
CA ASP A 2 40.29 16.63 -39.95
C ASP A 2 39.10 15.69 -40.07
N SER A 3 39.16 14.78 -41.04
CA SER A 3 38.26 13.64 -41.19
C SER A 3 38.81 12.46 -40.37
N GLY A 4 38.65 12.55 -39.06
CA GLY A 4 39.08 11.52 -38.11
C GLY A 4 38.03 10.42 -37.92
N GLY A 5 38.33 9.23 -38.46
CA GLY A 5 38.12 7.95 -37.76
C GLY A 5 36.70 7.37 -37.63
N SER A 6 36.37 6.45 -38.54
CA SER A 6 35.58 5.26 -38.16
C SER A 6 35.95 4.08 -39.08
N SER A 7 37.23 3.70 -39.10
CA SER A 7 37.61 2.41 -39.67
C SER A 7 36.99 1.30 -38.80
N PRO A 8 36.32 0.29 -39.37
CA PRO A 8 35.71 -0.81 -38.61
C PRO A 8 36.74 -1.76 -37.97
N PHE A 9 38.00 -1.34 -37.90
CA PHE A 9 39.12 -2.11 -37.41
C PHE A 9 39.91 -1.27 -36.40
N CYS A 10 40.35 -1.92 -35.33
CA CYS A 10 41.22 -1.31 -34.32
C CYS A 10 42.59 -0.96 -34.94
N PRO A 11 43.09 0.28 -34.81
CA PRO A 11 44.36 0.70 -35.40
C PRO A 11 45.58 0.01 -34.77
N HIS A 12 45.44 -0.60 -33.59
CA HIS A 12 46.54 -1.25 -32.88
C HIS A 12 46.70 -2.74 -33.22
N CYS A 13 45.62 -3.43 -33.60
CA CYS A 13 45.66 -4.87 -33.82
C CYS A 13 44.89 -5.36 -35.05
N GLY A 14 44.18 -4.49 -35.76
CA GLY A 14 43.39 -4.86 -36.94
C GLY A 14 42.13 -5.68 -36.62
N ALA A 15 41.75 -5.83 -35.35
CA ALA A 15 40.55 -6.57 -34.98
C ALA A 15 39.27 -5.83 -35.41
N PRO A 16 38.25 -6.52 -35.96
CA PRO A 16 36.99 -5.90 -36.34
C PRO A 16 36.22 -5.40 -35.11
N GLN A 17 35.81 -4.14 -35.12
CA GLN A 17 34.95 -3.54 -34.11
C GLN A 17 33.49 -3.63 -34.56
N ILE A 18 32.67 -4.37 -33.81
CA ILE A 18 31.22 -4.46 -34.04
C ILE A 18 30.59 -3.26 -33.33
N PHE A 19 30.06 -2.32 -34.11
CA PHE A 19 29.28 -1.22 -33.57
C PHE A 19 27.83 -1.69 -33.38
N LEU A 20 27.38 -1.80 -32.13
CA LEU A 20 25.94 -1.86 -31.87
C LEU A 20 25.38 -0.46 -32.13
N LEU A 21 24.62 -0.32 -33.22
CA LEU A 21 23.69 0.79 -33.33
C LEU A 21 22.59 0.55 -32.28
N ASP A 22 22.56 1.36 -31.23
CA ASP A 22 21.37 1.56 -30.41
C ASP A 22 20.31 2.26 -31.28
N HIS A 23 19.70 1.50 -32.19
CA HIS A 23 18.42 1.85 -32.78
C HIS A 23 17.35 1.21 -31.91
N ASP A 24 16.41 2.03 -31.46
CA ASP A 24 15.18 1.67 -30.80
C ASP A 24 14.70 0.26 -31.18
N LEU A 25 14.73 -0.68 -30.23
CA LEU A 25 14.12 -2.00 -30.40
C LEU A 25 12.68 -1.94 -29.87
N PRO A 26 11.67 -1.75 -30.74
CA PRO A 26 10.32 -2.21 -30.45
C PRO A 26 10.29 -3.74 -30.41
N ALA A 27 9.28 -4.27 -29.71
CA ALA A 27 9.10 -5.68 -29.39
C ALA A 27 9.10 -6.62 -30.62
N GLU A 28 9.47 -7.87 -30.36
CA GLU A 28 9.49 -9.05 -31.26
C GLU A 28 10.67 -9.18 -32.24
N LEU A 29 11.14 -10.43 -32.39
CA LEU A 29 12.29 -10.92 -33.17
C LEU A 29 13.64 -10.74 -32.44
N THR A 30 14.46 -11.77 -32.16
CA THR A 30 14.64 -13.02 -32.90
C THR A 30 15.22 -14.06 -31.95
N ALA A 31 14.58 -15.23 -31.91
CA ALA A 31 15.12 -16.43 -31.30
C ALA A 31 16.11 -17.07 -32.27
N THR A 32 17.39 -16.70 -32.21
CA THR A 32 18.53 -17.56 -32.60
C THR A 32 19.83 -16.84 -32.26
N ASP A 33 20.71 -17.54 -31.54
CA ASP A 33 22.08 -17.18 -31.11
C ASP A 33 22.23 -16.79 -29.63
N THR A 34 22.22 -17.81 -28.78
CA THR A 34 22.82 -17.72 -27.44
C THR A 34 23.80 -18.87 -27.24
N THR A 35 25.05 -18.51 -26.94
CA THR A 35 26.18 -19.36 -26.57
C THR A 35 25.89 -20.25 -25.37
N GLY A 36 25.29 -21.43 -25.55
CA GLY A 36 25.32 -22.60 -24.63
C GLY A 36 24.79 -22.44 -23.20
N THR A 37 24.57 -21.22 -22.72
CA THR A 37 23.98 -20.87 -21.44
C THR A 37 22.62 -20.27 -21.73
N ALA A 38 21.58 -20.87 -21.16
CA ALA A 38 20.25 -20.34 -21.27
C ALA A 38 20.28 -18.86 -20.80
N PRO A 39 19.79 -17.90 -21.61
CA PRO A 39 19.77 -16.51 -21.20
C PRO A 39 19.03 -16.41 -19.85
N PRO A 40 19.54 -15.62 -18.89
CA PRO A 40 18.86 -15.44 -17.62
C PRO A 40 17.42 -15.02 -17.90
N PRO A 41 16.43 -15.63 -17.24
CA PRO A 41 15.02 -15.38 -17.56
C PRO A 41 14.77 -13.87 -17.49
N ALA A 42 14.28 -13.31 -18.60
CA ALA A 42 13.99 -11.90 -18.72
C ALA A 42 13.18 -11.44 -17.49
N PRO A 43 13.48 -10.25 -16.93
CA PRO A 43 12.81 -9.76 -15.74
C PRO A 43 11.29 -9.77 -15.95
N ARG A 44 10.62 -10.72 -15.30
CA ARG A 44 9.19 -10.94 -15.50
C ARG A 44 8.44 -9.72 -14.96
N GLN A 45 7.67 -9.06 -15.83
CA GLN A 45 6.84 -7.91 -15.48
C GLN A 45 5.91 -8.24 -14.30
N VAL A 46 5.55 -7.21 -13.53
CA VAL A 46 4.69 -7.33 -12.35
C VAL A 46 3.32 -7.87 -12.73
N GLU A 47 2.94 -9.02 -12.18
CA GLU A 47 1.60 -9.59 -12.35
C GLU A 47 0.60 -8.95 -11.39
N TRP A 48 0.01 -7.83 -11.81
CA TRP A 48 -0.95 -7.05 -11.03
C TRP A 48 -2.15 -7.86 -10.53
N LYS A 49 -2.65 -8.81 -11.33
CA LYS A 49 -3.77 -9.69 -10.95
C LYS A 49 -3.46 -10.51 -9.70
N THR A 50 -2.23 -11.00 -9.58
CA THR A 50 -1.78 -11.79 -8.42
C THR A 50 -1.57 -10.88 -7.21
N ALA A 51 -1.00 -9.69 -7.41
CA ALA A 51 -0.82 -8.70 -6.35
C ALA A 51 -2.16 -8.28 -5.72
N ILE A 52 -3.15 -7.95 -6.56
CA ILE A 52 -4.49 -7.55 -6.10
C ILE A 52 -5.21 -8.69 -5.38
N ARG A 53 -5.10 -9.93 -5.86
CA ARG A 53 -5.69 -11.11 -5.18
C ARG A 53 -5.08 -11.35 -3.80
N CYS A 54 -3.76 -11.24 -3.68
CA CYS A 54 -3.09 -11.35 -2.38
C CYS A 54 -3.53 -10.22 -1.45
N ALA A 55 -3.62 -8.99 -1.97
CA ALA A 55 -4.11 -7.83 -1.23
C ALA A 55 -5.52 -8.04 -0.71
N LEU A 56 -6.45 -8.48 -1.57
CA LEU A 56 -7.82 -8.76 -1.20
C LEU A 56 -7.94 -9.83 -0.10
N LEU A 57 -7.15 -10.90 -0.17
CA LEU A 57 -7.20 -11.96 0.86
C LEU A 57 -6.75 -11.44 2.22
N VAL A 58 -5.61 -10.74 2.27
CA VAL A 58 -5.10 -10.20 3.54
C VAL A 58 -6.02 -9.11 4.07
N ALA A 59 -6.53 -8.26 3.19
CA ALA A 59 -7.46 -7.20 3.52
C ALA A 59 -8.78 -7.76 4.08
N ALA A 60 -9.31 -8.84 3.49
CA ALA A 60 -10.49 -9.52 4.01
C ALA A 60 -10.26 -10.13 5.40
N VAL A 61 -9.13 -10.81 5.62
CA VAL A 61 -8.79 -11.38 6.94
C VAL A 61 -8.62 -10.26 7.98
N SER A 62 -7.92 -9.19 7.63
CA SER A 62 -7.72 -8.02 8.49
C SER A 62 -9.06 -7.34 8.84
N ALA A 63 -9.96 -7.22 7.86
CA ALA A 63 -11.29 -6.67 8.07
C ALA A 63 -12.14 -7.51 9.03
N VAL A 64 -12.14 -8.84 8.88
CA VAL A 64 -12.85 -9.76 9.79
C VAL A 64 -12.28 -9.67 11.20
N LEU A 65 -10.95 -9.70 11.35
CA LEU A 65 -10.29 -9.55 12.65
C LEU A 65 -10.65 -8.21 13.32
N THR A 66 -10.71 -7.13 12.54
CA THR A 66 -11.08 -5.80 13.04
C THR A 66 -12.53 -5.76 13.52
N LEU A 67 -13.46 -6.40 12.80
CA LEU A 67 -14.85 -6.51 13.23
C LEU A 67 -15.02 -7.34 14.51
N ILE A 68 -14.24 -8.40 14.67
CA ILE A 68 -14.25 -9.23 15.87
C ILE A 68 -13.70 -8.43 17.06
N ALA A 69 -12.58 -7.73 16.87
CA ALA A 69 -11.97 -6.93 17.92
C ALA A 69 -12.81 -5.73 18.34
N ALA A 70 -13.59 -5.15 17.43
CA ALA A 70 -14.56 -4.11 17.78
C ALA A 70 -15.62 -4.59 18.79
N ARG A 71 -15.75 -5.90 19.04
CA ARG A 71 -16.63 -6.46 20.08
C ARG A 71 -15.98 -6.55 21.46
N PHE A 72 -14.66 -6.39 21.56
CA PHE A 72 -13.90 -6.54 22.80
C PHE A 72 -13.06 -5.29 23.06
N GLU A 73 -13.52 -4.39 23.93
CA GLU A 73 -12.83 -3.12 24.26
C GLU A 73 -11.36 -3.31 24.68
N SER A 74 -11.06 -4.42 25.35
CA SER A 74 -9.73 -4.76 25.87
C SER A 74 -8.67 -5.02 24.78
N VAL A 75 -9.08 -5.21 23.52
CA VAL A 75 -8.20 -5.60 22.40
C VAL A 75 -7.84 -4.40 21.51
N SER A 76 -8.32 -3.19 21.86
CA SER A 76 -8.12 -1.95 21.12
C SER A 76 -6.66 -1.64 20.73
N PRO A 77 -5.64 -1.73 21.61
CA PRO A 77 -4.26 -1.45 21.22
C PRO A 77 -3.65 -2.55 20.33
N LEU A 78 -4.06 -3.82 20.53
CA LEU A 78 -3.62 -4.94 19.70
C LEU A 78 -4.19 -4.82 18.28
N SER A 79 -5.37 -4.20 18.17
CA SER A 79 -6.04 -3.99 16.89
C SER A 79 -5.31 -3.05 15.93
N TRP A 80 -4.65 -2.06 16.51
CA TRP A 80 -3.77 -1.16 15.78
C TRP A 80 -2.57 -1.90 15.17
N LEU A 81 -1.97 -2.83 15.92
CA LEU A 81 -0.80 -3.57 15.46
C LEU A 81 -1.10 -4.43 14.23
N TRP A 82 -2.24 -5.15 14.18
CA TRP A 82 -2.58 -5.95 12.99
C TRP A 82 -3.07 -5.12 11.81
N THR A 83 -3.68 -3.95 12.07
CA THR A 83 -4.16 -3.06 11.00
C THR A 83 -2.98 -2.39 10.31
N VAL A 84 -1.96 -1.99 11.09
CA VAL A 84 -0.70 -1.43 10.57
C VAL A 84 0.19 -2.50 9.93
N SER A 85 0.25 -3.71 10.50
CA SER A 85 1.07 -4.80 9.95
C SER A 85 0.43 -5.51 8.75
N GLY A 86 -0.89 -5.38 8.53
CA GLY A 86 -1.59 -6.01 7.40
C GLY A 86 -1.04 -5.62 6.02
N SER A 87 -0.66 -4.36 5.84
CA SER A 87 -0.03 -3.87 4.61
C SER A 87 1.38 -4.45 4.40
N LEU A 88 2.19 -4.57 5.47
CA LEU A 88 3.50 -5.23 5.43
C LEU A 88 3.38 -6.73 5.16
N ILE A 89 2.43 -7.42 5.79
CA ILE A 89 2.17 -8.85 5.61
C ILE A 89 1.72 -9.15 4.18
N THR A 90 0.87 -8.29 3.60
CA THR A 90 0.45 -8.41 2.20
C THR A 90 1.64 -8.36 1.25
N LEU A 91 2.54 -7.40 1.48
CA LEU A 91 3.74 -7.26 0.67
C LEU A 91 4.67 -8.46 0.84
N ALA A 92 4.87 -8.93 2.06
CA ALA A 92 5.67 -10.13 2.35
C ALA A 92 5.09 -11.40 1.68
N LEU A 93 3.77 -11.57 1.68
CA LEU A 93 3.09 -12.69 1.01
C LEU A 93 3.20 -12.60 -0.51
N TYR A 94 3.06 -11.41 -1.10
CA TYR A 94 3.28 -11.18 -2.52
C TYR A 94 4.72 -11.52 -2.92
N GLN A 95 5.68 -11.05 -2.12
CA GLN A 95 7.11 -11.31 -2.30
C GLN A 95 7.44 -12.81 -2.21
N LYS A 96 6.88 -13.52 -1.22
CA LYS A 96 7.07 -14.96 -1.01
C LYS A 96 6.54 -15.78 -2.19
N ARG A 97 5.40 -15.39 -2.77
CA ARG A 97 4.80 -16.10 -3.90
C ARG A 97 5.51 -15.87 -5.23
N ARG A 98 6.23 -14.74 -5.39
CA ARG A 98 6.95 -14.40 -6.64
C ARG A 98 8.39 -13.92 -6.36
N PRO A 99 9.32 -14.82 -5.98
CA PRO A 99 10.73 -14.47 -5.73
C PRO A 99 11.53 -14.10 -6.99
N LYS A 100 11.01 -14.37 -8.19
CA LYS A 100 11.71 -14.10 -9.47
C LYS A 100 11.35 -12.76 -10.14
N ALA A 101 10.30 -12.06 -9.70
CA ALA A 101 9.93 -10.75 -10.26
C ALA A 101 11.03 -9.70 -10.00
N TRP A 102 11.28 -8.82 -10.97
CA TRP A 102 12.16 -7.68 -10.77
C TRP A 102 11.40 -6.62 -9.98
N MET A 103 12.00 -6.17 -8.87
CA MET A 103 11.33 -5.25 -7.96
C MET A 103 12.31 -4.16 -7.62
N ASP A 104 12.11 -2.98 -8.20
CA ASP A 104 12.81 -1.77 -7.85
C ASP A 104 12.01 -0.98 -6.79
N ALA A 105 12.63 -0.01 -6.13
CA ALA A 105 11.99 0.81 -5.10
C ALA A 105 10.73 1.51 -5.63
N GLY A 106 10.77 2.04 -6.87
CA GLY A 106 9.62 2.68 -7.51
C GLY A 106 8.47 1.70 -7.79
N ILE A 107 8.78 0.47 -8.21
CA ILE A 107 7.78 -0.58 -8.44
C ILE A 107 7.16 -1.00 -7.10
N GLY A 108 7.99 -1.17 -6.07
CA GLY A 108 7.55 -1.47 -4.71
C GLY A 108 6.59 -0.42 -4.16
N ALA A 109 6.89 0.87 -4.35
CA ALA A 109 6.01 1.97 -3.95
C ALA A 109 4.63 1.89 -4.63
N ARG A 110 4.59 1.64 -5.96
CA ARG A 110 3.33 1.51 -6.72
C ARG A 110 2.48 0.34 -6.22
N ILE A 111 3.11 -0.80 -5.94
CA ILE A 111 2.42 -1.96 -5.34
C ILE A 111 1.89 -1.60 -3.95
N GLY A 112 2.69 -0.89 -3.15
CA GLY A 112 2.30 -0.38 -1.83
C GLY A 112 1.06 0.50 -1.88
N VAL A 113 0.96 1.42 -2.84
CA VAL A 113 -0.22 2.26 -3.05
C VAL A 113 -1.46 1.42 -3.36
N VAL A 114 -1.37 0.49 -4.32
CA VAL A 114 -2.50 -0.38 -4.71
C VAL A 114 -2.97 -1.22 -3.52
N VAL A 115 -2.04 -1.82 -2.79
CA VAL A 115 -2.35 -2.60 -1.58
C VAL A 115 -3.02 -1.73 -0.53
N GLY A 116 -2.52 -0.51 -0.31
CA GLY A 116 -3.09 0.43 0.64
C GLY A 116 -4.54 0.81 0.31
N PHE A 117 -4.83 1.11 -0.97
CA PHE A 117 -6.21 1.38 -1.40
C PHE A 117 -7.15 0.19 -1.22
N VAL A 118 -6.70 -1.02 -1.57
CA VAL A 118 -7.50 -2.24 -1.38
C VAL A 118 -7.78 -2.47 0.10
N LEU A 119 -6.78 -2.28 0.96
CA LEU A 119 -6.92 -2.43 2.41
C LEU A 119 -7.91 -1.41 2.98
N VAL A 120 -7.69 -0.11 2.71
CA VAL A 120 -8.58 0.97 3.16
C VAL A 120 -10.01 0.77 2.65
N GLY A 121 -10.17 0.41 1.38
CA GLY A 121 -11.49 0.14 0.79
C GLY A 121 -12.20 -1.03 1.46
N SER A 122 -11.51 -2.15 1.68
CA SER A 122 -12.10 -3.29 2.38
C SER A 122 -12.49 -2.97 3.82
N LEU A 123 -11.68 -2.16 4.51
CA LEU A 123 -11.94 -1.75 5.89
C LEU A 123 -13.16 -0.84 5.95
N ALA A 124 -13.27 0.13 5.04
CA ALA A 124 -14.45 1.00 4.92
C ALA A 124 -15.73 0.18 4.71
N VAL A 125 -15.71 -0.75 3.75
CA VAL A 125 -16.85 -1.63 3.44
C VAL A 125 -17.20 -2.51 4.64
N ALA A 126 -16.21 -3.12 5.29
CA ALA A 126 -16.44 -3.97 6.45
C ALA A 126 -17.04 -3.19 7.64
N MET A 127 -16.51 -1.99 7.92
CA MET A 127 -17.05 -1.12 8.98
C MET A 127 -18.48 -0.66 8.67
N ALA A 128 -18.75 -0.27 7.42
CA ALA A 128 -20.09 0.13 6.99
C ALA A 128 -21.10 -1.03 7.08
N ALA A 129 -20.75 -2.20 6.55
CA ALA A 129 -21.58 -3.39 6.61
C ALA A 129 -21.79 -3.87 8.04
N GLY A 130 -20.72 -3.90 8.85
CA GLY A 130 -20.77 -4.25 10.26
C GLY A 130 -21.66 -3.31 11.07
N GLY A 131 -21.59 -2.00 10.79
CA GLY A 131 -22.48 -0.99 11.37
C GLY A 131 -23.94 -1.20 10.98
N LEU A 132 -24.22 -1.49 9.71
CA LEU A 132 -25.58 -1.81 9.24
C LEU A 132 -26.15 -3.03 9.95
N VAL A 133 -25.35 -4.11 10.05
CA VAL A 133 -25.74 -5.34 10.75
C VAL A 133 -25.95 -5.08 12.24
N ALA A 134 -25.08 -4.31 12.88
CA ALA A 134 -25.23 -3.95 14.28
C ALA A 134 -26.50 -3.12 14.54
N ARG A 135 -26.86 -2.23 13.61
CA ARG A 135 -28.03 -1.35 13.72
C ARG A 135 -29.34 -2.06 13.43
N TYR A 136 -29.44 -2.76 12.29
CA TYR A 136 -30.70 -3.31 11.81
C TYR A 136 -30.92 -4.78 12.16
N LEU A 137 -29.84 -5.56 12.30
CA LEU A 137 -29.95 -6.99 12.60
C LEU A 137 -29.90 -7.23 14.10
N LEU A 138 -28.85 -6.74 14.76
CA LEU A 138 -28.55 -7.03 16.16
C LEU A 138 -29.21 -6.06 17.14
N HIS A 139 -29.77 -4.94 16.67
CA HIS A 139 -30.34 -3.87 17.50
C HIS A 139 -29.42 -3.41 18.65
N ASN A 140 -28.11 -3.61 18.50
CA ASN A 140 -27.12 -3.42 19.57
C ASN A 140 -26.34 -2.10 19.41
N MET A 141 -26.86 -1.17 18.63
CA MET A 141 -26.16 0.07 18.33
C MET A 141 -26.21 1.08 19.49
N ALA A 142 -27.13 0.92 20.44
CA ALA A 142 -27.27 1.83 21.58
C ALA A 142 -25.99 1.93 22.43
N GLY A 143 -25.32 0.81 22.71
CA GLY A 143 -24.06 0.80 23.45
C GLY A 143 -22.91 1.47 22.68
N PHE A 144 -22.79 1.19 21.39
CA PHE A 144 -21.80 1.81 20.52
C PHE A 144 -22.02 3.33 20.38
N ASP A 145 -23.27 3.75 20.20
CA ASP A 145 -23.63 5.17 20.13
C ASP A 145 -23.38 5.88 21.45
N ALA A 146 -23.66 5.24 22.59
CA ALA A 146 -23.38 5.80 23.91
C ALA A 146 -21.86 6.01 24.12
N GLN A 147 -21.05 5.00 23.82
CA GLN A 147 -19.59 5.07 23.93
C GLN A 147 -19.00 6.16 23.03
N LEU A 148 -19.43 6.20 21.76
CA LEU A 148 -18.99 7.22 20.81
C LEU A 148 -19.40 8.63 21.26
N THR A 149 -20.63 8.79 21.76
CA THR A 149 -21.09 10.07 22.31
C THR A 149 -20.25 10.48 23.51
N GLN A 150 -19.92 9.56 24.41
CA GLN A 150 -19.11 9.83 25.60
C GLN A 150 -17.69 10.26 25.22
N GLN A 151 -17.05 9.59 24.26
CA GLN A 151 -15.72 9.97 23.78
C GLN A 151 -15.73 11.36 23.12
N LEU A 152 -16.74 11.64 22.30
CA LEU A 152 -16.91 12.93 21.64
C LEU A 152 -17.16 14.05 22.66
N HIS A 153 -17.97 13.78 23.68
CA HIS A 153 -18.23 14.71 24.78
C HIS A 153 -16.94 15.07 25.53
N MET A 154 -16.06 14.08 25.81
CA MET A 154 -14.75 14.36 26.43
C MET A 154 -13.87 15.25 25.54
N GLN A 155 -13.84 15.02 24.23
CA GLN A 155 -13.05 15.85 23.32
C GLN A 155 -13.59 17.28 23.21
N ILE A 156 -14.91 17.46 23.16
CA ILE A 156 -15.54 18.78 23.17
C ILE A 156 -15.25 19.50 24.48
N GLN A 157 -15.43 18.84 25.63
CA GLN A 157 -15.14 19.46 26.92
C GLN A 157 -13.68 19.90 27.02
N HIS A 158 -12.74 19.09 26.54
CA HIS A 158 -11.33 19.48 26.46
C HIS A 158 -11.13 20.72 25.59
N ALA A 159 -11.75 20.78 24.40
CA ALA A 159 -11.68 21.93 23.49
C ALA A 159 -12.32 23.20 24.06
N LEU A 160 -13.42 23.07 24.81
CA LEU A 160 -14.09 24.18 25.52
C LEU A 160 -13.27 24.70 26.70
N ALA A 161 -12.50 23.82 27.35
CA ALA A 161 -11.61 24.20 28.44
C ALA A 161 -10.35 24.92 27.94
N THR A 162 -9.85 24.58 26.75
CA THR A 162 -8.65 25.18 26.16
C THR A 162 -8.92 26.46 25.37
N ASN A 163 -10.10 26.60 24.74
CA ASN A 163 -10.43 27.77 23.93
C ASN A 163 -11.77 28.38 24.36
N PRO A 164 -11.81 29.64 24.84
CA PRO A 164 -13.06 30.29 25.24
C PRO A 164 -14.00 30.58 24.07
N GLU A 165 -13.49 30.72 22.84
CA GLU A 165 -14.29 30.96 21.64
C GLU A 165 -15.15 29.76 21.22
N THR A 166 -14.72 28.53 21.53
CA THR A 166 -15.46 27.31 21.16
C THR A 166 -16.79 27.17 21.93
N LYS A 167 -16.97 27.94 23.02
CA LYS A 167 -18.26 28.02 23.75
C LYS A 167 -19.38 28.59 22.88
N SER A 168 -19.08 29.52 21.99
CA SER A 168 -20.07 30.09 21.05
C SER A 168 -20.57 29.06 20.03
N LEU A 169 -19.75 28.05 19.73
CA LEU A 169 -20.03 26.97 18.78
C LEU A 169 -20.53 25.69 19.44
N GLN A 170 -20.76 25.70 20.77
CA GLN A 170 -21.10 24.49 21.53
C GLN A 170 -22.30 23.73 20.95
N GLY A 171 -23.37 24.42 20.55
CA GLY A 171 -24.53 23.79 19.92
C GLY A 171 -24.20 23.10 18.60
N TYR A 172 -23.28 23.66 17.81
CA TYR A 172 -22.80 23.05 16.57
C TYR A 172 -21.87 21.86 16.85
N LEU A 173 -21.02 21.93 17.87
CA LEU A 173 -20.12 20.83 18.26
C LEU A 173 -20.90 19.56 18.67
N TYR A 174 -22.08 19.71 19.26
CA TYR A 174 -22.96 18.57 19.58
C TYR A 174 -23.87 18.13 18.42
N SER A 175 -23.80 18.77 17.25
CA SER A 175 -24.63 18.42 16.11
C SER A 175 -24.25 17.05 15.50
N PRO A 176 -25.22 16.34 14.90
CA PRO A 176 -24.95 15.06 14.23
C PRO A 176 -24.03 15.24 13.01
N GLU A 177 -24.11 16.38 12.33
CA GLU A 177 -23.26 16.71 11.18
C GLU A 177 -21.79 16.83 11.60
N PHE A 178 -21.52 17.51 12.72
CA PHE A 178 -20.17 17.60 13.27
C PHE A 178 -19.62 16.22 13.67
N ARG A 179 -20.45 15.37 14.28
CA ARG A 179 -20.07 14.00 14.62
C ARG A 179 -19.71 13.19 13.37
N ALA A 180 -20.53 13.22 12.33
CA ALA A 180 -20.25 12.55 11.07
C ALA A 180 -18.95 13.07 10.43
N GLY A 181 -18.77 14.39 10.41
CA GLY A 181 -17.55 15.05 9.93
C GLY A 181 -16.29 14.61 10.68
N MET A 182 -16.33 14.57 12.01
CA MET A 182 -15.22 14.10 12.85
C MET A 182 -14.88 12.63 12.59
N MET A 183 -15.87 11.77 12.42
CA MET A 183 -15.63 10.35 12.09
C MET A 183 -15.02 10.19 10.70
N LEU A 184 -15.51 10.94 9.72
CA LEU A 184 -14.98 10.94 8.36
C LEU A 184 -13.54 11.48 8.32
N ALA A 185 -13.27 12.57 9.03
CA ALA A 185 -11.93 13.15 9.17
C ALA A 185 -10.97 12.18 9.85
N GLY A 186 -11.39 11.52 10.94
CA GLY A 186 -10.60 10.50 11.62
C GLY A 186 -10.28 9.31 10.72
N PHE A 187 -11.29 8.79 9.99
CA PHE A 187 -11.08 7.72 9.03
C PHE A 187 -10.15 8.14 7.89
N GLY A 188 -10.31 9.37 7.37
CA GLY A 188 -9.46 9.93 6.34
C GLY A 188 -8.00 10.06 6.79
N LEU A 189 -7.76 10.54 8.00
CA LEU A 189 -6.43 10.63 8.60
C LEU A 189 -5.76 9.26 8.70
N ILE A 190 -6.46 8.28 9.27
CA ILE A 190 -5.94 6.90 9.42
C ILE A 190 -5.68 6.28 8.04
N SER A 191 -6.58 6.48 7.08
CA SER A 191 -6.42 6.01 5.70
C SER A 191 -5.18 6.62 5.04
N GLY A 192 -4.94 7.92 5.24
CA GLY A 192 -3.74 8.61 4.76
C GLY A 192 -2.47 8.00 5.36
N ILE A 193 -2.45 7.79 6.68
CA ILE A 193 -1.32 7.15 7.38
C ILE A 193 -1.06 5.74 6.85
N LEU A 194 -2.10 4.92 6.67
CA LEU A 194 -1.98 3.57 6.13
C LEU A 194 -1.46 3.57 4.68
N LEU A 195 -1.90 4.51 3.85
CA LEU A 195 -1.40 4.67 2.48
C LEU A 195 0.08 5.05 2.48
N VAL A 196 0.50 6.00 3.32
CA VAL A 196 1.91 6.39 3.46
C VAL A 196 2.75 5.20 3.90
N LEU A 197 2.35 4.51 4.98
CA LEU A 197 3.05 3.34 5.50
C LEU A 197 3.13 2.21 4.47
N SER A 198 2.04 1.94 3.75
CA SER A 198 2.01 0.91 2.70
C SER A 198 2.92 1.26 1.53
N THR A 199 2.95 2.54 1.13
CA THR A 199 3.82 3.03 0.06
C THR A 199 5.30 2.94 0.45
N VAL A 200 5.65 3.41 1.66
CA VAL A 200 7.00 3.35 2.20
C VAL A 200 7.45 1.90 2.40
N GLY A 201 6.61 1.05 3.00
CA GLY A 201 6.87 -0.37 3.16
C GLY A 201 7.07 -1.07 1.82
N GLY A 202 6.26 -0.72 0.82
CA GLY A 202 6.40 -1.12 -0.58
C GLY A 202 7.77 -0.76 -1.16
N ALA A 203 8.15 0.51 -1.05
CA ALA A 203 9.41 1.03 -1.58
C ALA A 203 10.63 0.38 -0.91
N VAL A 204 10.62 0.28 0.42
CA VAL A 204 11.69 -0.37 1.20
C VAL A 204 11.80 -1.85 0.84
N GLY A 205 10.67 -2.55 0.69
CA GLY A 205 10.65 -3.94 0.25
C GLY A 205 11.20 -4.15 -1.17
N GLY A 206 11.02 -3.17 -2.06
CA GLY A 206 11.66 -3.17 -3.38
C GLY A 206 13.16 -2.94 -3.31
N LEU A 207 13.59 -1.93 -2.55
CA LEU A 207 15.00 -1.57 -2.40
C LEU A 207 15.83 -2.68 -1.75
N LEU A 208 15.33 -3.35 -0.71
CA LEU A 208 16.06 -4.45 -0.07
C LEU A 208 16.34 -5.60 -1.05
N ARG A 209 15.45 -5.81 -2.03
CA ARG A 209 15.57 -6.91 -3.00
C ARG A 209 16.47 -6.57 -4.19
N THR A 210 16.55 -5.30 -4.62
CA THR A 210 17.56 -4.90 -5.60
C THR A 210 18.96 -5.08 -5.02
N ARG A 211 19.18 -4.68 -3.76
CA ARG A 211 20.47 -4.84 -3.08
C ARG A 211 20.91 -6.30 -2.96
N HIS A 212 19.98 -7.21 -2.65
CA HIS A 212 20.29 -8.63 -2.48
C HIS A 212 20.64 -9.37 -3.78
N LYS A 213 20.26 -8.81 -4.95
CA LYS A 213 20.64 -9.34 -6.27
C LYS A 213 21.98 -8.80 -6.78
N VAL A 214 22.44 -7.67 -6.26
CA VAL A 214 23.73 -7.06 -6.65
C VAL A 214 24.91 -7.66 -5.86
N SER A 215 24.63 -8.31 -4.73
CA SER A 215 25.64 -8.94 -3.86
C SER A 215 25.90 -10.43 -4.14
N LEU A 216 25.29 -11.00 -5.19
CA LEU A 216 25.45 -12.39 -5.64
C LEU A 216 25.99 -12.38 -7.07
#